data_AF-A0A522YZS4-F1
#
_entry.id   AF-A0A522YZS4-F1
#
_cell.length_a   1.000
_cell.length_b   1.000
_cell.length_c   1.000
_cell.angle_alpha   90.00
_cell.angle_beta   90.00
_cell.angle_gamma   90.00
#
_symmetry.space_group_name_H-M   'P 1'
#
loop_
_entity.id
_entity.type
_entity.pdbx_description
1 polymer ?
#
loop_
_entity_poly.entity_id
_entity_poly.type
_entity_poly.pdbx_seq_one_letter_code
_entity_poly.pdbx_strand_id
1 'polypeptide(L)'
;AICVLYFLALGISAHCLDSIGSKNKPWGLLSKRKLLITALLSLSGAFAIGLYYALLDSPLLIPIGIAESFFLFAYNLELFKGRFHNNSTFVVSWGILPVLAGSVIQSNSISIETVILAGISGILSYLLIVTSRKYKELKRQSEDSPKAYRKEIILRLTSIGVIVSTVSYLLVRHL
;
A
#
# COMPACT_ATOMS: atom_id res chain seq x y z
N ALA A 1 -9.20 -1.30 13.88
CA ALA A 1 -9.92 -1.29 12.58
C ALA A 1 -9.00 -1.07 11.39
N ILE A 2 -8.22 0.03 11.36
CA ILE A 2 -7.44 0.43 10.17
C ILE A 2 -6.44 -0.63 9.68
N CYS A 3 -5.74 -1.34 10.58
CA CYS A 3 -4.80 -2.40 10.20
C CYS A 3 -5.50 -3.57 9.48
N VAL A 4 -6.69 -3.98 9.96
CA VAL A 4 -7.48 -5.06 9.35
C VAL A 4 -8.00 -4.60 8.00
N LEU A 5 -8.50 -3.37 7.90
CA LEU A 5 -8.95 -2.76 6.65
C LEU A 5 -7.86 -2.81 5.59
N TYR A 6 -6.65 -2.32 5.89
CA TYR A 6 -5.54 -2.32 4.94
C TYR A 6 -4.97 -3.71 4.65
N PHE A 7 -4.97 -4.62 5.63
CA PHE A 7 -4.59 -6.01 5.37
C PHE A 7 -5.53 -6.66 4.35
N LEU A 8 -6.85 -6.48 4.52
CA LEU A 8 -7.84 -7.02 3.58
C LEU A 8 -7.76 -6.35 2.20
N ALA A 9 -7.66 -5.02 2.14
CA ALA A 9 -7.62 -4.27 0.89
C ALA A 9 -6.28 -4.40 0.16
N LEU A 10 -5.17 -4.03 0.81
CA LEU A 10 -3.84 -3.98 0.18
C LEU A 10 -3.05 -5.27 0.33
N GLY A 11 -3.20 -5.98 1.46
CA GLY A 11 -2.48 -7.23 1.70
C GLY A 11 -3.01 -8.41 0.88
N ILE A 12 -4.35 -8.54 0.76
CA ILE A 12 -4.98 -9.66 0.07
C ILE A 12 -5.53 -9.23 -1.29
N SER A 13 -6.47 -8.26 -1.32
CA SER A 13 -7.20 -7.94 -2.55
C SER A 13 -6.30 -7.35 -3.62
N ALA A 14 -5.45 -6.37 -3.30
CA ALA A 14 -4.52 -5.77 -4.25
C ALA A 14 -3.59 -6.81 -4.89
N HIS A 15 -3.02 -7.73 -4.10
CA HIS A 15 -2.16 -8.80 -4.62
C HIS A 15 -2.90 -9.78 -5.54
N CYS A 16 -4.15 -10.13 -5.21
CA CYS A 16 -4.98 -10.96 -6.07
C CYS A 16 -5.31 -10.24 -7.38
N LEU A 17 -5.67 -8.96 -7.32
CA LEU A 17 -5.97 -8.13 -8.49
C LEU A 17 -4.73 -7.90 -9.36
N ASP A 18 -3.55 -7.66 -8.77
CA ASP A 18 -2.28 -7.51 -9.48
C ASP A 18 -1.93 -8.79 -10.25
N SER A 19 -2.15 -9.95 -9.63
CA SER A 19 -1.96 -11.25 -10.28
C SER A 19 -2.94 -11.49 -11.44
N ILE A 20 -4.12 -10.89 -11.40
CA ILE A 20 -5.12 -10.96 -12.48
C ILE A 20 -4.79 -9.97 -13.61
N GLY A 21 -4.38 -8.75 -13.25
CA GLY A 21 -4.24 -7.62 -14.16
C GLY A 21 -2.88 -7.54 -14.85
N SER A 22 -1.81 -7.94 -14.17
CA SER A 22 -0.47 -7.77 -14.69
C SER A 22 -0.21 -8.68 -15.90
N LYS A 23 0.33 -8.09 -16.97
CA LYS A 23 0.73 -8.81 -18.19
C LYS A 23 1.86 -9.81 -17.92
N ASN A 24 2.72 -9.49 -16.95
CA ASN A 24 3.80 -10.35 -16.50
C ASN A 24 3.40 -10.93 -15.16
N LYS A 25 2.63 -12.03 -15.17
CA LYS A 25 2.10 -12.70 -13.97
C LYS A 25 3.20 -12.88 -12.93
N PRO A 26 3.17 -12.16 -11.81
CA PRO A 26 4.32 -12.19 -10.93
C PRO A 26 4.24 -13.39 -9.96
N TRP A 27 3.06 -13.98 -9.70
CA TRP A 27 2.93 -14.99 -8.63
C TRP A 27 1.82 -16.04 -8.85
N GLY A 28 2.16 -17.31 -8.57
CA GLY A 28 1.21 -18.36 -8.15
C GLY A 28 0.63 -19.28 -9.25
N LEU A 29 0.10 -20.42 -8.80
CA LEU A 29 -0.57 -21.46 -9.60
C LEU A 29 -2.11 -21.37 -9.54
N LEU A 30 -2.65 -20.33 -8.90
CA LEU A 30 -4.10 -20.20 -8.66
C LEU A 30 -4.85 -19.79 -9.94
N SER A 31 -6.05 -20.35 -10.12
CA SER A 31 -6.90 -19.99 -11.25
C SER A 31 -7.47 -18.58 -11.09
N LYS A 32 -7.73 -17.90 -12.22
CA LYS A 32 -8.31 -16.54 -12.26
C LYS A 32 -9.59 -16.43 -11.43
N ARG A 33 -10.43 -17.47 -11.44
CA ARG A 33 -11.68 -17.52 -10.65
C ARG A 33 -11.41 -17.50 -9.14
N LYS A 34 -10.43 -18.28 -8.67
CA LYS A 34 -10.05 -18.30 -7.24
C LYS A 34 -9.51 -16.94 -6.80
N LEU A 35 -8.61 -16.34 -7.60
CA LEU A 35 -8.07 -15.01 -7.34
C LEU A 35 -9.18 -13.95 -7.26
N LEU A 36 -10.15 -13.98 -8.18
CA LEU A 36 -11.24 -13.01 -8.20
C LEU A 36 -12.15 -13.16 -6.97
N ILE A 37 -12.51 -14.39 -6.60
CA ILE A 37 -13.34 -14.65 -5.41
C ILE A 37 -12.60 -14.16 -4.15
N THR A 38 -11.32 -14.49 -3.98
CA THR A 38 -10.52 -14.02 -2.85
C THR A 38 -10.42 -12.49 -2.80
N ALA A 39 -10.18 -11.85 -3.95
CA ALA A 39 -10.13 -10.39 -4.05
C ALA A 39 -11.46 -9.75 -3.63
N LEU A 40 -12.58 -10.24 -4.15
CA LEU A 40 -13.91 -9.68 -3.88
C LEU A 40 -14.35 -9.89 -2.42
N LEU A 41 -14.13 -11.08 -1.86
CA LEU A 41 -14.47 -11.38 -0.46
C LEU A 41 -13.66 -10.48 0.49
N SER A 42 -12.34 -10.40 0.27
CA SER A 42 -11.47 -9.58 1.10
C SER A 42 -11.80 -8.09 0.98
N LEU A 43 -12.03 -7.60 -0.25
CA LEU A 43 -12.36 -6.20 -0.49
C LEU A 43 -13.72 -5.83 0.10
N SER A 44 -14.71 -6.72 0.04
CA SER A 44 -16.02 -6.50 0.66
C SER A 44 -15.88 -6.30 2.17
N GLY A 45 -15.04 -7.10 2.84
CA GLY A 45 -14.73 -6.89 4.27
C GLY A 45 -14.06 -5.55 4.54
N ALA A 46 -13.09 -5.15 3.70
CA ALA A 46 -12.43 -3.84 3.83
C ALA A 46 -13.43 -2.67 3.64
N PHE A 47 -14.29 -2.74 2.62
CA PHE A 47 -15.33 -1.74 2.36
C PHE A 47 -16.38 -1.69 3.46
N ALA A 48 -16.79 -2.83 4.01
CA ALA A 48 -17.71 -2.86 5.14
C ALA A 48 -17.14 -2.11 6.35
N ILE A 49 -15.87 -2.37 6.70
CA ILE A 49 -15.18 -1.65 7.79
C ILE A 49 -15.05 -0.16 7.45
N GLY A 50 -14.58 0.19 6.25
CA GLY A 50 -14.39 1.57 5.84
C GLY A 50 -15.68 2.39 5.83
N LEU A 51 -16.75 1.85 5.22
CA LEU A 51 -18.07 2.49 5.18
C LEU A 51 -18.69 2.60 6.57
N TYR A 52 -18.52 1.59 7.43
CA TYR A 52 -19.00 1.66 8.80
C TYR A 52 -18.46 2.90 9.52
N TYR A 53 -17.14 3.12 9.51
CA TYR A 53 -16.56 4.32 10.15
C TYR A 53 -16.89 5.61 9.39
N ALA A 54 -16.91 5.57 8.06
CA ALA A 54 -17.23 6.73 7.25
C ALA A 54 -18.64 7.28 7.52
N LEU A 55 -19.60 6.39 7.78
CA LEU A 55 -20.99 6.77 8.06
C LEU A 55 -21.26 7.00 9.55
N LEU A 56 -20.45 6.42 10.45
CA LEU A 56 -20.61 6.57 11.89
C LEU A 56 -20.14 7.94 12.38
N ASP A 57 -18.86 8.26 12.16
CA ASP A 57 -18.21 9.43 12.77
C ASP A 57 -17.13 10.07 11.90
N SER A 58 -16.73 9.44 10.80
CA SER A 58 -15.55 9.82 10.01
C SER A 58 -15.86 10.09 8.53
N PRO A 59 -16.81 10.97 8.17
CA PRO A 59 -17.22 11.21 6.77
C PRO A 59 -16.09 11.66 5.83
N LEU A 60 -14.99 12.24 6.33
CA LEU A 60 -13.81 12.53 5.50
C LEU A 60 -13.13 11.26 4.95
N LEU A 61 -13.46 10.07 5.47
CA LEU A 61 -13.04 8.80 4.86
C LEU A 61 -13.70 8.55 3.50
N ILE A 62 -14.85 9.15 3.20
CA ILE A 62 -15.54 8.95 1.92
C ILE A 62 -14.66 9.39 0.74
N PRO A 63 -14.19 10.65 0.66
CA PRO A 63 -13.32 11.06 -0.44
C PRO A 63 -11.99 10.30 -0.48
N ILE A 64 -11.40 9.97 0.68
CA ILE A 64 -10.14 9.18 0.74
C ILE A 64 -10.38 7.76 0.21
N GLY A 65 -11.43 7.09 0.68
CA GLY A 65 -11.78 5.72 0.28
C GLY A 65 -12.15 5.62 -1.20
N ILE A 66 -12.79 6.64 -1.78
CA ILE A 66 -13.03 6.73 -3.23
C ILE A 66 -11.69 6.79 -3.98
N ALA A 67 -10.77 7.66 -3.55
CA ALA A 67 -9.46 7.79 -4.18
C ALA A 67 -8.64 6.51 -4.06
N GLU A 68 -8.59 5.89 -2.88
CA GLU A 68 -7.89 4.62 -2.66
C GLU A 68 -8.50 3.48 -3.47
N SER A 69 -9.82 3.38 -3.54
CA SER A 69 -10.50 2.37 -4.37
C SER A 69 -10.19 2.55 -5.85
N PHE A 70 -10.20 3.79 -6.33
CA PHE A 70 -9.80 4.11 -7.69
C PHE A 70 -8.37 3.63 -7.97
N PHE A 71 -7.40 3.97 -7.12
CA PHE A 71 -6.01 3.57 -7.32
C PHE A 71 -5.79 2.08 -7.14
N LEU A 72 -6.49 1.43 -6.21
CA LEU A 72 -6.47 -0.03 -6.05
C LEU A 72 -6.79 -0.72 -7.37
N PHE A 73 -7.89 -0.35 -8.03
CA PHE A 73 -8.25 -0.96 -9.29
C PHE A 73 -7.35 -0.48 -10.44
N ALA A 74 -7.12 0.83 -10.56
CA ALA A 74 -6.37 1.40 -11.67
C ALA A 74 -4.92 0.93 -11.72
N TYR A 75 -4.27 0.80 -10.56
CA TYR A 75 -2.88 0.36 -10.46
C TYR A 75 -2.74 -1.14 -10.69
N ASN A 76 -3.49 -1.97 -9.95
CA ASN A 76 -3.30 -3.44 -9.95
C ASN A 76 -3.89 -4.11 -11.20
N LEU A 77 -4.99 -3.59 -11.75
CA LEU A 77 -5.56 -4.11 -13.00
C LEU A 77 -4.94 -3.47 -14.25
N GLU A 78 -3.95 -2.59 -14.09
CA GLU A 78 -3.35 -1.80 -15.18
C GLU A 78 -4.41 -1.10 -16.06
N LEU A 79 -5.50 -0.61 -15.44
CA LEU A 79 -6.57 0.08 -16.18
C LEU A 79 -6.02 1.33 -16.89
N PHE A 80 -6.77 1.83 -17.86
CA PHE A 80 -6.36 2.99 -18.67
C PHE A 80 -5.00 2.78 -19.36
N LYS A 81 -4.76 1.55 -19.85
CA LYS A 81 -3.51 1.13 -20.50
C LYS A 81 -2.28 1.31 -19.59
N GLY A 82 -2.45 1.18 -18.28
CA GLY A 82 -1.37 1.30 -17.29
C GLY A 82 -0.93 2.74 -16.98
N ARG A 83 -1.70 3.77 -17.35
CA ARG A 83 -1.34 5.18 -17.07
C ARG A 83 -1.05 5.45 -15.59
N PHE A 84 -1.75 4.75 -14.71
CA PHE A 84 -1.60 4.86 -13.26
C PHE A 84 -0.63 3.83 -12.66
N HIS A 85 -0.05 2.93 -13.45
CA HIS A 85 0.92 1.94 -12.96
C HIS A 85 2.34 2.53 -12.96
N ASN A 86 2.58 3.55 -12.13
CA ASN A 86 3.86 4.27 -12.07
C ASN A 86 4.26 4.62 -10.62
N ASN A 87 5.49 5.08 -10.43
CA ASN A 87 6.02 5.37 -9.09
C ASN A 87 5.26 6.49 -8.37
N SER A 88 4.81 7.53 -9.09
CA SER A 88 4.09 8.65 -8.49
C SER A 88 2.73 8.20 -7.95
N THR A 89 1.99 7.40 -8.73
CA THR A 89 0.75 6.80 -8.25
C THR A 89 1.01 5.91 -7.05
N PHE A 90 2.03 5.04 -7.09
CA PHE A 90 2.39 4.20 -5.95
C PHE A 90 2.63 5.02 -4.67
N VAL A 91 3.42 6.10 -4.76
CA VAL A 91 3.71 6.98 -3.61
C VAL A 91 2.43 7.60 -3.04
N VAL A 92 1.57 8.14 -3.90
CA VAL A 92 0.33 8.77 -3.45
C VAL A 92 -0.57 7.74 -2.77
N SER A 93 -0.77 6.58 -3.39
CA SER A 93 -1.83 5.65 -2.96
C SER A 93 -1.39 4.59 -1.95
N TRP A 94 -0.12 4.21 -1.90
CA TRP A 94 0.42 3.26 -0.89
C TRP A 94 1.21 3.95 0.22
N GLY A 95 1.62 5.21 0.04
CA GLY A 95 2.38 5.98 1.03
C GLY A 95 1.55 7.06 1.72
N ILE A 96 0.98 7.98 0.93
CA ILE A 96 0.34 9.21 1.46
C ILE A 96 -1.08 8.94 1.94
N LEU A 97 -1.96 8.40 1.07
CA LEU A 97 -3.37 8.18 1.40
C LEU A 97 -3.58 7.31 2.65
N PRO A 98 -2.80 6.24 2.89
CA PRO A 98 -2.98 5.42 4.08
C PRO A 98 -2.72 6.14 5.40
N VAL A 99 -1.78 7.09 5.42
CA VAL A 99 -1.54 7.93 6.62
C VAL A 99 -2.70 8.88 6.86
N LEU A 100 -3.24 9.48 5.79
CA LEU A 100 -4.41 10.37 5.90
C LEU A 100 -5.64 9.60 6.37
N ALA A 101 -5.93 8.43 5.80
CA ALA A 101 -7.03 7.57 6.24
C ALA A 101 -6.88 7.15 7.70
N GLY A 102 -5.66 6.81 8.13
CA GLY A 102 -5.36 6.45 9.51
C GLY A 102 -5.58 7.58 10.51
N SER A 103 -5.34 8.83 10.13
CA SER A 103 -5.68 10.00 10.96
C SER A 103 -7.19 10.24 10.97
N VAL A 104 -7.81 10.26 9.79
CA VAL A 104 -9.23 10.57 9.62
C VAL A 104 -10.14 9.55 10.30
N ILE A 105 -9.82 8.25 10.30
CA ILE A 105 -10.62 7.23 11.00
C ILE A 105 -10.61 7.39 12.53
N GLN A 106 -9.67 8.17 13.08
CA GLN A 106 -9.57 8.40 14.53
C GLN A 106 -10.17 9.73 14.97
N SER A 107 -10.00 10.79 14.17
CA SER A 107 -10.36 12.15 14.58
C SER A 107 -11.22 12.91 13.56
N ASN A 108 -11.59 12.28 12.45
CA ASN A 108 -12.29 12.89 11.31
C ASN A 108 -11.69 14.25 10.91
N SER A 109 -10.36 14.38 10.95
CA SER A 109 -9.63 15.61 10.67
C SER A 109 -8.25 15.33 10.08
N ILE A 110 -7.67 16.31 9.39
CA ILE A 110 -6.32 16.25 8.85
C ILE A 110 -5.52 17.38 9.46
N SER A 111 -4.68 17.05 10.43
CA SER A 111 -3.80 18.01 11.10
C SER A 111 -2.52 18.28 10.29
N ILE A 112 -1.79 19.35 10.64
CA ILE A 112 -0.50 19.63 10.01
C ILE A 112 0.53 18.51 10.24
N GLU A 113 0.52 17.92 11.44
CA GLU A 113 1.36 16.77 11.78
C GLU A 113 1.04 15.57 10.89
N THR A 114 -0.25 15.35 10.61
CA THR A 114 -0.71 14.29 9.70
C THR A 114 -0.16 14.52 8.28
N VAL A 115 -0.20 15.76 7.79
CA VAL A 115 0.34 16.10 6.46
C VAL A 115 1.85 15.85 6.41
N ILE A 116 2.59 16.23 7.46
CA ILE A 116 4.04 15.99 7.56
C ILE A 116 4.33 14.49 7.56
N LEU A 117 3.62 13.70 8.37
CA LEU A 117 3.77 12.25 8.43
C LEU A 117 3.42 11.57 7.09
N ALA A 118 2.38 12.05 6.40
CA ALA A 118 2.03 11.56 5.08
C ALA A 118 3.12 11.88 4.05
N GLY A 119 3.73 13.06 4.12
CA GLY A 119 4.89 13.44 3.31
C GLY A 119 6.11 12.54 3.55
N ILE A 120 6.44 12.27 4.83
CA ILE A 120 7.52 11.34 5.21
C ILE A 120 7.24 9.94 4.66
N SER A 121 6.02 9.42 4.86
CA SER A 121 5.60 8.13 4.32
C SER A 121 5.70 8.10 2.79
N GLY A 122 5.33 9.18 2.11
CA GLY A 122 5.49 9.33 0.66
C GLY A 122 6.95 9.24 0.21
N ILE A 123 7.86 9.95 0.88
CA ILE A 123 9.31 9.91 0.59
C ILE A 123 9.86 8.50 0.81
N LEU A 124 9.54 7.87 1.93
CA LEU A 124 9.97 6.50 2.24
C LEU A 124 9.44 5.50 1.20
N SER A 125 8.16 5.64 0.81
CA SER A 125 7.55 4.82 -0.23
C SER A 125 8.22 5.01 -1.59
N TYR A 126 8.62 6.24 -1.92
CA TYR A 126 9.38 6.53 -3.14
C TYR A 126 10.75 5.85 -3.13
N LEU A 127 11.48 5.96 -2.01
CA LEU A 127 12.77 5.30 -1.83
C LEU A 127 12.64 3.77 -1.97
N LEU A 128 11.61 3.19 -1.34
CA LEU A 128 11.33 1.75 -1.41
C LEU A 128 11.01 1.32 -2.85
N ILE A 129 10.08 1.97 -3.55
CA ILE A 129 9.65 1.51 -4.88
C ILE A 129 10.75 1.66 -5.93
N VAL A 130 11.49 2.78 -5.91
CA VAL A 130 12.61 3.00 -6.84
C VAL A 130 13.74 2.00 -6.59
N THR A 131 14.06 1.74 -5.32
CA THR A 131 15.09 0.77 -4.95
C THR A 131 14.66 -0.65 -5.29
N SER A 132 13.39 -1.00 -5.04
CA SER A 132 12.80 -2.32 -5.33
C SER A 132 12.79 -2.62 -6.82
N ARG A 133 12.41 -1.65 -7.67
CA ARG A 133 12.44 -1.85 -9.14
C ARG A 133 13.86 -2.10 -9.65
N LYS A 134 14.84 -1.28 -9.22
CA LYS A 134 16.26 -1.49 -9.56
C LYS A 134 16.80 -2.83 -9.05
N TYR A 135 16.40 -3.24 -7.85
CA TYR A 135 16.75 -4.55 -7.30
C TYR A 135 16.23 -5.69 -8.20
N LYS A 136 14.93 -5.65 -8.55
CA LYS A 136 14.29 -6.66 -9.41
C LYS A 136 14.91 -6.72 -10.80
N GLU A 137 15.26 -5.57 -11.39
CA GLU A 137 15.95 -5.50 -12.68
C GLU A 137 17.33 -6.17 -12.62
N LEU A 138 18.15 -5.84 -11.62
CA LEU A 138 19.47 -6.45 -11.44
C LEU A 138 19.38 -7.97 -11.20
N LYS A 139 18.40 -8.43 -10.40
CA LYS A 139 18.18 -9.87 -10.16
C LYS A 139 17.72 -10.63 -11.40
N ARG A 140 16.99 -9.99 -12.33
CA ARG A 140 16.61 -10.62 -13.61
C ARG A 140 17.78 -10.76 -14.57
N GLN A 141 18.78 -9.87 -14.48
CA GLN A 141 19.97 -9.91 -15.34
C GLN A 141 21.02 -10.90 -14.85
N SER A 142 21.19 -11.02 -13.52
CA SER A 142 22.15 -11.93 -12.91
C SER A 142 21.68 -12.31 -11.52
N GLU A 143 21.68 -13.61 -11.25
CA GLU A 143 21.27 -14.16 -9.96
C GLU A 143 22.22 -13.71 -8.83
N ASP A 144 23.51 -13.62 -9.10
CA ASP A 144 24.57 -13.23 -8.16
C ASP A 144 25.15 -11.83 -8.45
N SER A 145 24.30 -10.81 -8.41
CA SER A 145 24.71 -9.41 -8.56
C SER A 145 25.07 -8.75 -7.21
N PRO A 146 26.34 -8.35 -6.95
CA PRO A 146 26.70 -7.59 -5.75
C PRO A 146 25.93 -6.27 -5.62
N LYS A 147 25.55 -5.67 -6.76
CA LYS A 147 24.72 -4.44 -6.79
C LYS A 147 23.29 -4.72 -6.31
N ALA A 148 22.72 -5.88 -6.67
CA ALA A 148 21.40 -6.28 -6.18
C ALA A 148 21.43 -6.48 -4.67
N TYR A 149 22.46 -7.15 -4.13
CA TYR A 149 22.62 -7.33 -2.69
C TYR A 149 22.64 -6.01 -1.91
N ARG A 150 23.38 -4.99 -2.41
CA ARG A 150 23.37 -3.64 -1.81
C ARG A 150 21.97 -3.01 -1.79
N LYS A 151 21.19 -3.17 -2.86
CA LYS A 151 19.80 -2.66 -2.93
C LYS A 151 18.89 -3.40 -1.97
N GLU A 152 19.07 -4.71 -1.82
CA GLU A 152 18.34 -5.51 -0.84
C GLU A 152 18.60 -5.07 0.60
N ILE A 153 19.86 -4.80 0.95
CA ILE A 153 20.22 -4.23 2.26
C ILE A 153 19.49 -2.91 2.48
N ILE A 154 19.49 -2.00 1.50
CA ILE A 154 18.77 -0.72 1.63
C ILE A 154 17.28 -0.95 1.89
N LEU A 155 16.63 -1.85 1.14
CA LEU A 155 15.21 -2.17 1.35
C LEU A 155 14.94 -2.72 2.75
N ARG A 156 15.78 -3.64 3.23
CA ARG A 156 15.67 -4.24 4.56
C ARG A 156 15.87 -3.18 5.66
N LEU A 157 16.92 -2.37 5.56
CA LEU A 157 17.22 -1.31 6.53
C LEU A 157 16.10 -0.25 6.58
N THR A 158 15.59 0.19 5.44
CA THR A 158 14.45 1.12 5.41
C THR A 158 13.22 0.52 6.07
N SER A 159 12.90 -0.75 5.78
CA SER A 159 11.73 -1.42 6.35
C SER A 159 11.86 -1.63 7.86
N ILE A 160 13.01 -2.15 8.32
CA ILE A 160 13.30 -2.36 9.74
C ILE A 160 13.30 -1.02 10.48
N GLY A 161 13.90 0.02 9.89
CA GLY A 161 13.92 1.37 10.45
C GLY A 161 12.51 1.89 10.72
N VAL A 162 11.60 1.78 9.75
CA VAL A 162 10.19 2.21 9.92
C VAL A 162 9.49 1.41 11.03
N ILE A 163 9.68 0.09 11.05
CA ILE A 163 9.06 -0.78 12.07
C ILE A 163 9.57 -0.40 13.46
N VAL A 164 10.89 -0.31 13.65
CA VAL A 164 11.52 0.04 14.93
C VAL A 164 11.08 1.42 15.38
N SER A 165 11.14 2.44 14.52
CA SER A 165 10.70 3.80 14.86
C SER A 165 9.23 3.84 15.28
N THR A 166 8.36 3.11 14.57
CA THR A 166 6.92 3.05 14.90
C THR A 166 6.69 2.37 16.25
N VAL A 167 7.34 1.23 16.50
CA VAL A 167 7.22 0.50 17.77
C VAL A 167 7.77 1.34 18.92
N SER A 168 8.94 1.95 18.76
CA SER A 168 9.53 2.84 19.76
C SER A 168 8.62 4.02 20.08
N TYR A 169 8.02 4.64 19.07
CA TYR A 169 7.05 5.72 19.28
C TYR A 169 5.85 5.26 20.10
N LEU A 170 5.29 4.09 19.80
CA LEU A 170 4.16 3.53 20.56
C LEU A 170 4.54 3.23 22.02
N LEU A 171 5.73 2.66 22.24
CA LEU A 171 6.22 2.38 23.60
C LEU A 171 6.39 3.67 24.41
N VAL A 172 7.06 4.68 23.84
CA VAL A 172 7.28 5.97 24.51
C VAL A 172 5.96 6.71 24.80
N ARG A 173 4.97 6.60 23.92
CA ARG A 173 3.65 7.22 24.14
C ARG A 173 2.88 6.64 25.33
N HIS A 174 3.19 5.41 25.73
CA HIS A 174 2.49 4.67 26.80
C HIS A 174 3.31 4.52 28.09
N LEU A 175 4.52 5.09 28.14
CA LEU A 175 5.34 5.27 29.34
C LEU A 175 5.05 6.65 29.95
#